data_AF-A0A379B0K6-F1
#
_entry.id   AF-A0A379B0K6-F1
#
_cell.length_a   1.000
_cell.length_b   1.000
_cell.length_c   1.000
_cell.angle_alpha   90.00
_cell.angle_beta   90.00
_cell.angle_gamma   90.00
#
_symmetry.space_group_name_H-M   'P 1'
#
loop_
_entity.id
_entity.type
_entity.pdbx_description
1 polymer ?
#
loop_
_entity_poly.entity_id
_entity_poly.type
_entity_poly.pdbx_seq_one_letter_code
_entity_poly.pdbx_strand_id
1 'polypeptide(L)' 'MTLIHPTAVIDPKAELDSGVKVGAYTVIGPNVRIGANTEIGPHAVINGHTTIGENNRIFQFASLGEIPQDKNTATSRPS' A
#
# COMPACT_ATOMS: atom_id res chain seq x y z
N MET A 1 -10.36 -10.67 -10.08
CA MET A 1 -9.57 -9.99 -11.13
C MET A 1 -9.19 -8.65 -10.57
N THR A 2 -7.89 -8.40 -10.36
CA THR A 2 -7.41 -7.18 -9.73
C THR A 2 -7.67 -6.01 -10.67
N LEU A 3 -8.30 -4.95 -10.16
CA LEU A 3 -8.63 -3.75 -10.94
C LEU A 3 -7.61 -2.67 -10.63
N ILE A 4 -6.45 -2.76 -11.28
CA ILE A 4 -5.34 -1.83 -11.10
C ILE A 4 -5.37 -0.81 -12.22
N HIS A 5 -5.46 0.48 -11.87
CA HIS A 5 -5.36 1.54 -12.85
C HIS A 5 -3.97 1.52 -13.53
N PRO A 6 -3.86 1.72 -14.86
CA PRO A 6 -2.57 1.61 -15.57
C PRO A 6 -1.46 2.55 -15.10
N THR A 7 -1.82 3.65 -14.42
CA THR A 7 -0.86 4.61 -13.87
C THR A 7 -0.48 4.36 -12.41
N ALA A 8 -1.04 3.34 -11.76
CA ALA A 8 -0.61 2.92 -10.44
C ALA A 8 0.79 2.30 -10.54
N VAL A 9 1.66 2.64 -9.59
CA VAL A 9 3.01 2.10 -9.48
C VAL A 9 3.02 1.09 -8.34
N ILE A 10 3.13 -0.18 -8.68
CA ILE A 10 3.11 -1.29 -7.71
C ILE A 10 4.44 -2.01 -7.83
N ASP A 11 5.18 -2.10 -6.73
CA ASP A 11 6.40 -2.90 -6.69
C ASP A 11 6.06 -4.38 -6.97
N PRO A 12 6.83 -5.08 -7.82
CA PRO A 12 6.57 -6.50 -8.14
C PRO A 12 6.56 -7.45 -6.93
N LYS A 13 7.13 -7.06 -5.80
CA LYS A 13 7.12 -7.85 -4.56
C LYS A 13 5.87 -7.65 -3.70
N ALA A 14 5.04 -6.64 -4.00
CA ALA A 14 3.81 -6.42 -3.28
C ALA A 14 2.83 -7.58 -3.48
N GLU A 15 2.17 -8.01 -2.41
CA GLU A 15 1.22 -9.12 -2.44
C GLU A 15 -0.21 -8.57 -2.34
N LEU A 16 -0.93 -8.56 -3.46
CA LEU A 16 -2.31 -8.10 -3.54
C LEU A 16 -3.23 -9.26 -3.87
N ASP A 17 -4.30 -9.42 -3.10
CA ASP A 17 -5.37 -10.36 -3.47
C ASP A 17 -5.99 -9.99 -4.82
N SER A 18 -6.52 -11.01 -5.51
CA SER A 18 -7.15 -10.85 -6.83
C SER A 18 -8.41 -9.97 -6.84
N GLY A 19 -9.00 -9.65 -5.69
CA GLY A 19 -10.15 -8.76 -5.53
C GLY A 19 -9.79 -7.30 -5.24
N VAL A 20 -8.51 -6.95 -5.12
CA VAL A 20 -8.07 -5.59 -4.79
C VAL A 20 -8.32 -4.62 -5.96
N LYS A 21 -8.75 -3.40 -5.64
CA LYS A 21 -8.88 -2.28 -6.60
C LYS A 21 -7.89 -1.18 -6.25
N VAL A 22 -7.15 -0.69 -7.24
CA VAL A 22 -6.11 0.33 -7.06
C VAL A 22 -6.37 1.51 -8.00
N GLY A 23 -6.59 2.68 -7.42
CA GLY A 23 -6.82 3.94 -8.13
C GLY A 23 -5.60 4.49 -8.85
N ALA A 24 -5.82 5.49 -9.69
CA ALA A 24 -4.78 6.14 -10.48
C ALA A 24 -3.67 6.75 -9.60
N TYR A 25 -2.42 6.64 -10.05
CA TYR A 25 -1.25 7.26 -9.40
C TYR A 25 -0.98 6.83 -7.95
N THR A 26 -1.59 5.73 -7.51
CA THR A 26 -1.26 5.11 -6.23
C THR A 26 0.10 4.45 -6.30
N VAL A 27 0.86 4.53 -5.20
CA VAL A 27 2.18 3.91 -5.05
C VAL A 27 2.11 2.85 -3.96
N ILE A 28 2.52 1.62 -4.28
CA ILE A 28 2.57 0.48 -3.35
C ILE A 28 3.98 -0.11 -3.32
N GLY A 29 4.60 -0.13 -2.14
CA GLY A 29 5.97 -0.60 -1.92
C GLY A 29 6.13 -2.13 -1.82
N PRO A 30 7.38 -2.63 -1.79
CA PRO A 30 7.72 -4.06 -1.94
C PRO A 30 7.25 -4.98 -0.81
N ASN A 31 7.05 -4.45 0.41
CA ASN A 31 6.71 -5.25 1.59
C ASN A 31 5.24 -5.07 2.01
N VAL A 32 4.40 -4.61 1.08
CA VAL A 32 2.98 -4.37 1.31
C VAL A 32 2.15 -5.62 0.98
N ARG A 33 1.22 -5.95 1.88
CA ARG A 33 0.21 -7.01 1.70
C ARG A 33 -1.18 -6.44 1.81
N ILE A 34 -2.06 -6.73 0.85
CA ILE A 34 -3.44 -6.21 0.83
C ILE A 34 -4.44 -7.35 0.61
N GLY A 35 -5.35 -7.51 1.57
CA GLY A 35 -6.41 -8.53 1.56
C GLY A 35 -7.55 -8.26 0.57
N ALA A 36 -8.36 -9.29 0.36
CA ALA A 36 -9.47 -9.31 -0.59
C ALA A 36 -10.47 -8.17 -0.41
N ASN A 37 -11.09 -7.76 -1.54
CA ASN A 37 -12.13 -6.73 -1.61
C ASN A 37 -11.73 -5.36 -1.03
N THR A 38 -10.44 -5.09 -0.85
CA THR A 38 -9.95 -3.78 -0.42
C THR A 38 -9.84 -2.82 -1.61
N GLU A 39 -10.28 -1.58 -1.41
CA GLU A 39 -10.22 -0.50 -2.40
C GLU A 39 -9.24 0.59 -1.97
N ILE A 40 -8.26 0.88 -2.82
CA ILE A 40 -7.28 1.95 -2.63
C ILE A 40 -7.61 3.10 -3.59
N GLY A 41 -7.90 4.26 -3.04
CA GLY A 41 -8.17 5.49 -3.78
C GLY A 41 -6.93 6.02 -4.52
N PRO A 42 -7.11 6.96 -5.47
CA PRO A 42 -6.02 7.51 -6.25
C PRO A 42 -5.04 8.32 -5.38
N HIS A 43 -3.78 8.42 -5.81
CA HIS A 43 -2.73 9.16 -5.09
C HIS A 43 -2.45 8.70 -3.65
N ALA A 44 -2.88 7.49 -3.26
CA ALA A 44 -2.45 6.92 -1.98
C ALA A 44 -1.00 6.44 -2.06
N VAL A 45 -0.28 6.50 -0.95
CA VAL A 45 1.07 5.95 -0.81
C VAL A 45 1.05 4.93 0.33
N ILE A 46 1.39 3.68 0.00
CA ILE A 46 1.43 2.58 0.95
C ILE A 46 2.82 1.96 0.88
N ASN A 47 3.54 1.99 1.99
CA ASN A 47 4.96 1.65 2.03
C ASN A 47 5.32 0.84 3.28
N GLY A 48 6.61 0.52 3.43
CA GLY A 48 7.13 -0.21 4.59
C GLY A 48 6.56 -1.63 4.73
N HIS A 49 6.71 -2.20 5.93
CA HIS A 49 6.14 -3.51 6.28
C HIS A 49 4.67 -3.35 6.67
N THR A 50 3.81 -3.16 5.68
CA THR A 50 2.39 -2.86 5.88
C THR A 50 1.51 -4.04 5.47
N THR A 51 0.62 -4.46 6.37
CA THR A 51 -0.42 -5.44 6.08
C THR A 51 -1.79 -4.78 6.26
N ILE A 52 -2.57 -4.74 5.19
CA ILE A 52 -3.95 -4.27 5.16
C ILE A 52 -4.86 -5.50 5.01
N GLY A 53 -5.85 -5.63 5.89
CA GLY A 53 -6.81 -6.73 5.86
C GLY A 53 -7.80 -6.64 4.69
N GLU A 54 -8.90 -7.37 4.82
CA GLU A 54 -9.96 -7.45 3.80
C GLU A 54 -11.02 -6.36 3.98
N ASN A 55 -11.76 -6.06 2.91
CA ASN A 55 -12.94 -5.18 2.92
C ASN A 55 -12.65 -3.76 3.43
N ASN A 56 -11.44 -3.25 3.21
CA ASN A 56 -11.06 -1.89 3.59
C ASN A 56 -11.33 -0.91 2.45
N ARG A 57 -11.50 0.37 2.81
CA ARG A 57 -11.56 1.48 1.86
C ARG A 57 -10.61 2.58 2.30
N ILE A 58 -9.54 2.76 1.53
CA ILE A 58 -8.52 3.80 1.77
C ILE A 58 -8.74 4.90 0.74
N PHE A 59 -8.92 6.14 1.20
CA PHE A 59 -9.22 7.27 0.32
C PHE A 59 -7.95 7.95 -0.21
N GLN A 60 -8.15 8.88 -1.14
CA GLN A 60 -7.07 9.60 -1.80
C GLN A 60 -6.15 10.33 -0.84
N PHE A 61 -4.86 10.44 -1.21
CA PHE A 61 -3.82 11.12 -0.44
C PHE A 61 -3.52 10.53 0.95
N ALA A 62 -4.03 9.32 1.25
CA ALA A 62 -3.61 8.59 2.44
C ALA A 62 -2.13 8.16 2.31
N SER A 63 -1.39 8.31 3.41
CA SER A 63 0.00 7.87 3.53
C SER A 63 0.10 6.85 4.66
N LEU A 64 0.37 5.59 4.32
CA LEU A 64 0.35 4.46 5.27
C LEU A 64 1.69 3.71 5.25
N GLY A 65 2.21 3.39 6.43
CA GLY A 65 3.43 2.60 6.57
C GLY A 65 4.73 3.35 6.29
N GLU A 66 4.68 4.68 6.22
CA GLU A 66 5.85 5.54 6.12
C GLU A 66 6.67 5.52 7.42
N ILE A 67 7.91 6.00 7.29
CA ILE A 67 8.82 6.07 8.43
C ILE A 67 8.23 6.88 9.60
N PRO A 68 8.41 6.44 10.85
CA PRO A 68 8.01 7.22 12.02
C PRO A 68 8.67 8.59 12.04
N GLN A 69 7.94 9.60 12.52
CA GLN A 69 8.47 10.96 12.72
C GLN A 69 9.13 11.16 14.10
N ASP A 70 9.15 10.12 14.94
CA ASP A 70 9.84 10.17 16.22
C ASP A 70 11.36 10.20 16.01
N LYS A 71 12.03 11.11 16.72
CA LYS A 71 13.47 11.30 16.67
C LYS A 71 14.22 10.15 17.32
N ASN A 72 13.60 9.44 18.26
CA ASN A 72 14.24 8.38 19.03
C ASN A 72 14.00 6.98 18.47
N THR A 73 13.11 6.83 17.48
CA THR A 73 13.07 5.63 16.65
C THR A 73 14.24 5.66 15.69
N ALA A 74 15.42 5.25 16.18
CA ALA A 74 16.52 4.85 15.32
C ALA A 74 15.99 3.82 14.32
N THR A 75 16.16 4.10 13.04
CA THR A 75 15.98 3.21 11.89
C THR A 75 16.43 1.79 12.26
N SER A 76 15.52 0.96 12.77
CA SER A 76 15.86 -0.40 13.19
C SER A 76 15.94 -1.27 11.94
N ARG A 77 17.12 -1.20 11.33
CA ARG A 77 17.99 -2.20 10.70
C ARG A 77 17.42 -3.07 9.56
N PRO A 78 18.10 -3.14 8.40
CA PRO A 78 17.78 -4.15 7.39
C PRO A 78 18.07 -5.54 7.97
N SER A 79 17.12 -6.45 7.80
CA SER A 79 17.34 -7.89 7.81
C SER A 79 16.93 -8.42 6.45
#